data_AF-A0A2A3MNK7-F1
#
_entry.id   AF-A0A2A3MNK7-F1
#
_cell.length_a   1.000
_cell.length_b   1.000
_cell.length_c   1.000
_cell.angle_alpha   90.00
_cell.angle_beta   90.00
_cell.angle_gamma   90.00
#
_symmetry.space_group_name_H-M   'P 1'
#
loop_
_entity.id
_entity.type
_entity.pdbx_description
1 polymer ?
#
loop_
_entity_poly.entity_id
_entity_poly.type
_entity_poly.pdbx_seq_one_letter_code
_entity_poly.pdbx_strand_id
1 'polypeptide(L)' 'MHEPTGLIAHNWGFAIFLLGVVGLCAFMLGVSSLLGSKAWGRSKNEPFESGMLPTGSARLR' A
#
# COMPACT_ATOMS: atom_id res chain seq x y z
N MET A 1 4.84 37.18 14.63
CA MET A 1 3.68 37.46 13.75
C MET A 1 3.85 36.64 12.49
N HIS A 2 3.11 35.53 12.36
CA HIS A 2 3.16 34.70 11.15
C HIS A 2 2.38 35.42 10.06
N GLU A 3 3.03 35.76 8.96
CA GLU A 3 2.32 36.31 7.81
C GLU A 3 1.35 35.25 7.26
N PRO A 4 0.07 35.60 7.04
CA PRO A 4 -0.96 34.65 6.60
C PRO A 4 -0.59 33.98 5.27
N THR A 5 0.13 34.68 4.40
CA THR A 5 0.67 34.19 3.12
C THR A 5 1.68 33.05 3.32
N GLY A 6 2.56 33.16 4.32
CA GLY A 6 3.56 32.13 4.63
C GLY A 6 2.94 30.83 5.15
N LEU A 7 1.90 30.94 5.97
CA LEU A 7 1.13 29.77 6.44
C LEU A 7 0.38 29.08 5.29
N ILE A 8 -0.26 29.86 4.42
CA ILE A 8 -0.93 29.34 3.23
C ILE A 8 0.06 28.59 2.34
N ALA A 9 1.22 29.18 2.03
CA ALA A 9 2.20 28.58 1.13
C ALA A 9 2.76 27.25 1.68
N HIS A 10 3.02 27.18 2.99
CA HIS A 10 3.49 25.96 3.63
C HIS A 10 2.44 24.84 3.58
N ASN A 11 1.18 25.15 3.91
CA ASN A 11 0.11 24.16 3.94
C ASN A 11 -0.19 23.59 2.54
N TRP A 12 -0.16 24.45 1.51
CA TRP A 12 -0.32 24.01 0.12
C TRP A 12 0.86 23.17 -0.37
N GLY A 13 2.10 23.55 -0.03
CA GLY A 13 3.28 22.75 -0.33
C GLY A 13 3.21 21.36 0.29
N PHE A 14 2.80 21.28 1.56
CA PHE A 14 2.59 20.00 2.25
C PHE A 14 1.47 19.16 1.61
N ALA A 15 0.35 19.78 1.26
CA ALA A 15 -0.77 19.08 0.61
C ALA A 15 -0.38 18.49 -0.75
N ILE A 16 0.34 19.24 -1.58
CA ILE A 16 0.83 18.77 -2.88
C ILE A 16 1.84 17.64 -2.71
N PHE A 17 2.74 17.74 -1.73
CA PHE A 17 3.68 16.67 -1.41
C PHE A 17 2.94 15.38 -1.03
N LEU A 18 1.95 15.47 -0.12
CA LEU A 18 1.16 14.31 0.29
C LEU A 18 0.41 13.69 -0.89
N LEU A 19 -0.21 14.52 -1.74
CA LEU A 19 -0.88 14.09 -2.97
C LEU A 19 0.10 13.37 -3.90
N GLY A 20 1.31 13.89 -4.06
CA GLY A 20 2.36 13.27 -4.87
C GLY A 20 2.78 11.90 -4.36
N VAL A 21 2.97 11.75 -3.04
CA VAL A 21 3.33 10.47 -2.42
C VAL A 21 2.20 9.45 -2.56
N VAL A 22 0.96 9.83 -2.23
CA VAL A 22 -0.20 8.95 -2.38
C VAL A 22 -0.41 8.56 -3.84
N GLY A 23 -0.27 9.53 -4.75
CA GLY A 23 -0.34 9.31 -6.19
C GLY A 23 0.73 8.35 -6.69
N LEU A 24 1.97 8.47 -6.22
CA LEU A 24 3.06 7.54 -6.54
C LEU A 24 2.76 6.13 -6.05
N CYS A 25 2.32 5.96 -4.80
CA CYS A 25 1.93 4.65 -4.27
C CYS A 25 0.78 4.02 -5.07
N ALA A 26 -0.26 4.81 -5.36
CA ALA A 26 -1.40 4.36 -6.16
C ALA A 26 -0.96 3.99 -7.59
N PHE A 27 -0.04 4.75 -8.18
CA PHE A 27 0.52 4.45 -9.50
C PHE A 27 1.32 3.15 -9.49
N MET A 28 2.19 2.92 -8.51
CA MET A 28 2.94 1.67 -8.38
C MET A 28 1.99 0.47 -8.27
N LEU A 29 1.01 0.53 -7.35
CA LEU A 29 0.02 -0.53 -7.17
C LEU A 29 -0.85 -0.71 -8.41
N GLY A 30 -1.27 0.38 -9.05
CA GLY A 30 -2.14 0.38 -10.23
C GLY A 30 -1.44 -0.25 -11.44
N VAL A 31 -0.21 0.15 -11.75
CA VAL A 31 0.57 -0.44 -12.84
C VAL A 31 0.87 -1.91 -12.54
N SER A 32 1.30 -2.26 -11.32
CA SER A 32 1.51 -3.66 -10.94
C SER A 32 0.25 -4.51 -11.07
N SER A 33 -0.93 -3.97 -10.72
CA SER A 33 -2.20 -4.67 -10.84
C SER A 33 -2.68 -4.79 -12.29
N LEU A 34 -2.41 -3.80 -13.16
CA LEU A 34 -2.83 -3.82 -14.56
C LEU A 34 -1.95 -4.77 -15.39
N LEU A 35 -0.65 -4.78 -15.14
CA LEU A 35 0.31 -5.65 -15.82
C LEU A 35 0.40 -7.06 -15.22
N GLY A 36 0.00 -7.23 -13.96
CA GLY A 36 -0.01 -8.52 -13.27
C GLY A 36 -1.08 -9.46 -13.82
N SER A 37 -0.72 -10.73 -14.02
CA SER A 37 -1.68 -11.76 -14.44
C SER A 37 -2.68 -12.07 -13.32
N LYS A 38 -3.98 -12.07 -13.64
CA LYS A 38 -5.04 -12.59 -12.76
C LYS A 38 -4.97 -14.11 -12.73
N ALA A 39 -4.10 -14.64 -11.88
CA ALA A 39 -4.02 -16.06 -11.65
C ALA A 39 -5.08 -16.47 -10.61
N TRP A 40 -6.04 -17.32 -11.01
CA TRP A 40 -7.09 -17.85 -10.14
C TRP A 40 -6.83 -19.32 -9.82
N GLY A 41 -7.04 -19.73 -8.56
CA GLY A 41 -6.84 -21.11 -8.13
C GLY A 41 -7.11 -21.29 -6.64
N ARG A 42 -7.69 -22.44 -6.25
CA ARG A 42 -8.14 -22.71 -4.87
C ARG A 42 -7.02 -22.55 -3.83
N SER A 43 -5.81 -23.00 -4.17
CA SER A 43 -4.63 -22.92 -3.29
C SER A 43 -4.03 -21.52 -3.15
N LYS A 44 -4.45 -20.52 -3.94
CA LYS A 44 -3.83 -19.17 -3.90
C LYS A 44 -4.21 -18.36 -2.66
N ASN A 45 -5.33 -18.70 -2.02
CA ASN A 45 -5.79 -18.07 -0.79
C ASN A 45 -5.48 -18.91 0.45
N GLU A 46 -4.80 -20.04 0.28
CA GLU A 46 -4.33 -20.85 1.40
C GLU A 46 -3.02 -20.25 1.94
N PRO A 47 -2.82 -20.22 3.27
CA PRO A 47 -1.54 -19.82 3.87
C PRO A 47 -0.38 -20.66 3.32
N PHE A 48 0.80 -20.05 3.25
CA PHE A 48 2.00 -20.76 2.83
C PHE A 48 2.53 -21.66 3.95
N GLU A 49 2.61 -22.97 3.70
CA GLU A 49 3.01 -24.00 4.69
C GLU A 49 4.22 -24.85 4.25
N SER A 50 5.12 -24.32 3.40
CA SER A 50 6.30 -25.03 2.86
C SER A 50 6.01 -26.41 2.22
N GLY A 51 4.77 -26.64 1.78
CA GLY A 51 4.33 -27.93 1.21
C GLY A 51 3.77 -28.93 2.22
N MET A 52 3.64 -28.54 3.49
CA MET A 52 2.98 -29.33 4.53
C MET A 52 1.55 -28.85 4.76
N LEU A 53 0.74 -29.66 5.43
CA LEU A 53 -0.58 -29.24 5.87
C LEU A 53 -0.44 -28.32 7.10
N PRO A 54 -1.32 -27.30 7.25
CA PRO A 54 -1.36 -26.51 8.47
C PRO A 54 -1.53 -27.42 9.70
N THR A 55 -0.68 -27.26 10.71
CA THR A 55 -0.75 -28.03 11.95
C THR A 55 -0.65 -27.11 13.17
N GLY A 56 -1.37 -27.44 14.24
CA GLY A 56 -1.35 -26.67 15.49
C GLY A 56 -2.21 -25.40 15.46
N SER A 57 -1.79 -24.37 16.22
CA SER A 57 -2.49 -23.07 16.34
C SER A 57 -1.53 -21.91 16.07
N ALA A 58 -2.03 -20.81 15.47
CA ALA A 58 -1.25 -19.61 15.17
C ALA A 58 -0.97 -18.72 16.41
N ARG A 59 -0.71 -19.34 17.57
CA ARG A 59 -0.46 -18.62 18.82
C ARG A 59 1.01 -18.20 18.89
N LEU A 60 1.24 -16.90 18.90
CA LEU A 60 2.55 -16.32 19.22
C LEU A 60 2.82 -16.42 20.73
N ARG A 61 4.09 -16.61 21.10
CA ARG A 61 4.53 -16.67 22.50
C ARG A 61 4.87 -15.29 23.04
#